data_AF-A0A1Z8UPW1-F1
#
_entry.id   AF-A0A1Z8UPW1-F1
#
_cell.length_a   1.000
_cell.length_b   1.000
_cell.length_c   1.000
_cell.angle_alpha   90.00
_cell.angle_beta   90.00
_cell.angle_gamma   90.00
#
_symmetry.space_group_name_H-M   'P 1'
#
loop_
_entity.id
_entity.type
_entity.pdbx_description
1 polymer ?
#
loop_
_entity_poly.entity_id
_entity_poly.type
_entity_poly.pdbx_seq_one_letter_code
_entity_poly.pdbx_strand_id
1 'polypeptide(L)'
;MTKQNASYGEWILKYRFLVLGLVTALTLLGAAGAQFLYFDNDYRVFFGKENPQLIAFEQIQQTYTKIDNVNFAVDPISGKANAPEVLAAVEELTDIAWQLPFSIRVDSLSNHQHTEVEGDDLIVRD
;
A
#
# COMPACT_ATOMS: atom_id res chain seq x y z
N MET A 1 -10.23 68.62 -7.45
CA MET A 1 -9.91 68.04 -6.14
C MET A 1 -10.25 66.55 -6.16
N THR A 2 -9.34 65.73 -6.68
CA THR A 2 -9.49 64.27 -6.75
C THR A 2 -8.89 63.67 -5.48
N LYS A 3 -9.75 63.27 -4.54
CA LYS A 3 -9.33 62.43 -3.41
C LYS A 3 -8.92 61.07 -3.98
N GLN A 4 -7.62 60.83 -4.13
CA GLN A 4 -7.11 59.50 -4.42
C GLN A 4 -7.42 58.63 -3.20
N ASN A 5 -8.33 57.67 -3.38
CA ASN A 5 -8.57 56.59 -2.44
C ASN A 5 -7.22 55.93 -2.15
N ALA A 6 -6.78 55.92 -0.89
CA ALA A 6 -5.56 55.22 -0.50
C ALA A 6 -5.60 53.81 -1.10
N SER A 7 -4.61 53.51 -1.93
CA SER A 7 -4.57 52.27 -2.70
C SER A 7 -4.51 51.09 -1.72
N TYR A 8 -5.17 49.97 -2.05
CA TYR A 8 -5.10 48.72 -1.27
C TYR A 8 -3.64 48.36 -0.92
N GLY A 9 -2.69 48.63 -1.84
CA GLY A 9 -1.26 48.43 -1.60
C GLY A 9 -0.67 49.34 -0.52
N GLU A 10 -1.06 50.62 -0.44
CA GLU A 10 -0.59 51.54 0.60
C GLU A 10 -1.07 51.13 1.99
N TRP A 11 -2.29 50.60 2.09
CA TRP A 11 -2.83 50.05 3.34
C TRP A 11 -2.05 48.83 3.81
N ILE A 12 -1.72 47.91 2.90
CA ILE A 12 -0.87 46.74 3.19
C ILE A 12 0.52 47.17 3.65
N LEU A 13 1.15 48.13 2.96
CA LEU A 13 2.47 48.64 3.32
C LEU A 13 2.49 49.34 4.68
N LYS A 14 1.43 50.09 5.01
CA LYS A 14 1.26 50.74 6.31
C LYS A 14 1.18 49.73 7.45
N TYR A 15 0.50 48.61 7.26
CA TYR A 15 0.30 47.56 8.27
C TYR A 15 1.15 46.30 8.00
N ARG A 16 2.27 46.42 7.29
CA ARG A 16 3.07 45.30 6.76
C ARG A 16 3.37 44.19 7.77
N PHE A 17 3.68 44.52 9.03
CA PHE A 17 3.98 43.54 10.06
C PHE A 17 2.74 42.80 10.57
N LEU A 18 1.58 43.48 10.65
CA LEU A 18 0.31 42.84 10.98
C LEU A 18 -0.14 41.91 9.85
N VAL A 19 0.00 42.35 8.60
CA VAL A 19 -0.34 41.54 7.43
C VAL A 19 0.57 40.31 7.34
N LEU A 20 1.89 40.48 7.51
CA LEU A 20 2.83 39.35 7.55
C LEU A 20 2.50 38.37 8.67
N GLY A 21 2.28 38.87 9.90
CA GLY A 21 1.93 38.03 11.04
C GLY A 21 0.62 37.26 10.80
N LEU A 22 -0.40 37.92 10.25
CA LEU A 22 -1.68 37.29 9.92
C LEU A 22 -1.52 36.21 8.85
N VAL A 23 -0.82 36.50 7.75
CA VAL A 23 -0.59 35.53 6.67
C VAL A 23 0.19 34.34 7.20
N THR A 24 1.27 34.56 7.94
CA THR A 24 2.05 33.48 8.56
C THR A 24 1.21 32.65 9.52
N ALA A 25 0.40 33.28 10.38
CA ALA A 25 -0.49 32.58 11.29
C ALA A 25 -1.53 31.73 10.55
N LEU A 26 -2.14 32.26 9.48
CA LEU A 26 -3.08 31.52 8.63
C LEU A 26 -2.40 30.36 7.89
N THR A 27 -1.17 30.55 7.41
CA THR A 27 -0.38 29.47 6.80
C THR A 27 -0.07 28.37 7.81
N LEU A 28 0.35 28.71 9.03
CA LEU A 28 0.62 27.73 10.09
C LEU A 28 -0.64 26.99 10.53
N LEU A 29 -1.78 27.69 10.64
CA LEU A 29 -3.07 27.07 10.91
C LEU A 29 -3.49 26.10 9.81
N GLY A 30 -3.29 26.45 8.53
CA GLY A 30 -3.51 25.53 7.41
C GLY A 30 -2.55 24.34 7.42
N ALA A 31 -1.28 24.58 7.73
CA ALA A 31 -0.26 23.55 7.83
C ALA A 31 -0.49 22.59 9.01
N ALA A 32 -1.18 23.01 10.08
CA ALA A 32 -1.58 22.12 11.16
C ALA A 32 -2.43 20.94 10.65
N GLY A 33 -3.17 21.10 9.54
CA GLY A 33 -3.90 20.01 8.90
C GLY A 33 -3.01 18.91 8.31
N ALA A 34 -1.73 19.19 8.05
CA ALA A 34 -0.81 18.23 7.46
C ALA A 34 -0.57 17.00 8.35
N GLN A 35 -0.77 17.12 9.67
CA GLN A 35 -0.67 15.99 10.60
C GLN A 35 -1.73 14.90 10.36
N PHE A 36 -2.82 15.22 9.64
CA PHE A 36 -3.88 14.28 9.29
C PHE A 36 -3.72 13.68 7.89
N LEU A 37 -2.67 14.05 7.16
CA LEU A 37 -2.36 13.43 5.88
C LEU A 37 -1.86 12.01 6.13
N TYR A 38 -2.49 11.04 5.47
CA TYR A 38 -2.05 9.66 5.43
C TYR A 38 -1.91 9.22 3.99
N PHE A 39 -1.03 8.24 3.77
CA PHE A 39 -0.93 7.57 2.48
C PHE A 39 -1.99 6.49 2.41
N ASP A 40 -2.90 6.63 1.45
CA ASP A 40 -3.84 5.58 1.07
C ASP A 40 -3.30 4.83 -0.15
N ASN A 41 -2.98 3.55 0.01
CA ASN A 41 -2.51 2.68 -1.07
C ASN A 41 -3.65 1.80 -1.64
N ASP A 42 -4.88 1.98 -1.15
CA ASP A 42 -6.02 1.23 -1.65
C ASP A 42 -6.46 1.81 -2.98
N TYR A 43 -6.38 1.02 -4.06
CA TYR A 43 -6.84 1.45 -5.38
C TYR A 43 -8.34 1.79 -5.39
N ARG A 44 -9.11 1.34 -4.40
CA ARG A 44 -10.54 1.64 -4.25
C ARG A 44 -10.82 3.14 -4.15
N VAL A 45 -9.87 3.95 -3.67
CA VAL A 45 -10.03 5.42 -3.58
C VAL A 45 -10.20 6.10 -4.94
N PHE A 46 -9.77 5.45 -6.03
CA PHE A 46 -9.95 5.95 -7.39
C PHE A 46 -11.38 5.73 -7.93
N PHE A 47 -12.21 4.96 -7.22
CA PHE A 47 -13.58 4.65 -7.62
C PHE A 47 -14.59 5.36 -6.70
N GLY A 48 -15.68 5.86 -7.28
CA GLY A 48 -16.79 6.38 -6.50
C GLY A 48 -17.46 5.26 -5.69
N LYS A 49 -18.05 5.62 -4.53
CA LYS A 49 -18.72 4.66 -3.64
C LYS A 49 -19.85 3.86 -4.29
N GLU A 50 -20.43 4.41 -5.35
CA GLU A 50 -21.55 3.82 -6.11
C GLU A 50 -21.09 3.08 -7.36
N ASN A 51 -19.78 2.87 -7.54
CA ASN A 51 -19.25 2.19 -8.72
C ASN A 51 -19.71 0.71 -8.73
N PRO A 52 -20.51 0.28 -9.72
CA PRO A 52 -21.07 -1.06 -9.73
C PRO A 52 -20.02 -2.15 -9.94
N GLN A 53 -18.90 -1.85 -10.64
CA GLN A 53 -17.81 -2.79 -10.84
C GLN A 53 -17.04 -3.05 -9.54
N LEU A 54 -16.79 -2.01 -8.75
CA LEU A 54 -16.16 -2.15 -7.43
C LEU A 54 -17.02 -3.00 -6.50
N ILE A 55 -18.34 -2.74 -6.46
CA ILE A 55 -19.27 -3.52 -5.63
C ILE A 55 -19.28 -5.01 -6.04
N ALA A 56 -19.36 -5.30 -7.34
CA ALA A 56 -19.31 -6.68 -7.84
C ALA A 56 -17.97 -7.36 -7.51
N PHE A 57 -16.87 -6.63 -7.62
CA PHE A 57 -15.55 -7.13 -7.24
C PHE A 57 -15.45 -7.44 -5.74
N GLU A 58 -15.96 -6.56 -4.87
CA GLU A 58 -16.00 -6.80 -3.43
C GLU A 58 -16.85 -8.02 -3.05
N GLN A 59 -17.97 -8.24 -3.74
CA GLN A 59 -18.79 -9.45 -3.55
C GLN A 59 -18.02 -10.74 -3.86
N ILE A 60 -17.22 -10.74 -4.94
CA ILE A 60 -16.36 -11.88 -5.29
C ILE A 60 -15.32 -12.10 -4.18
N GLN A 61 -14.66 -11.04 -3.71
CA GLN A 61 -13.67 -11.15 -2.63
C GLN A 61 -14.27 -11.63 -1.31
N GLN A 62 -15.49 -11.20 -0.98
CA GLN A 62 -16.19 -11.68 0.22
C GLN A 62 -16.58 -13.15 0.11
N THR A 63 -16.89 -13.63 -1.10
CA THR A 63 -17.31 -15.01 -1.36
C THR A 63 -16.11 -15.97 -1.42
N TYR A 64 -15.01 -15.55 -2.06
CA TYR A 64 -13.87 -16.42 -2.40
C TYR A 64 -12.56 -16.04 -1.71
N THR A 65 -12.60 -15.13 -0.73
CA THR A 65 -11.45 -14.48 -0.09
C THR A 65 -10.76 -13.40 -0.93
N LYS A 66 -10.04 -12.50 -0.24
CA LYS A 66 -9.21 -11.47 -0.86
C LYS A 66 -7.88 -12.08 -1.30
N ILE A 67 -7.43 -11.73 -2.51
CA ILE A 67 -6.13 -12.14 -3.05
C ILE A 67 -5.11 -11.06 -2.70
N ASP A 68 -4.75 -10.98 -1.41
CA ASP A 68 -3.61 -10.19 -0.94
C ASP A 68 -2.41 -11.11 -0.77
N ASN A 69 -1.31 -10.83 -1.46
CA ASN A 69 -0.13 -11.68 -1.44
C ASN A 69 1.07 -10.91 -0.89
N VAL A 70 1.85 -11.57 -0.02
CA VAL A 70 3.19 -11.14 0.37
C VAL A 70 4.19 -12.01 -0.40
N ASN A 71 5.08 -11.39 -1.16
CA ASN A 71 6.07 -12.11 -1.95
C ASN A 71 7.47 -11.89 -1.35
N PHE A 72 8.18 -13.00 -1.12
CA PHE A 72 9.58 -12.97 -0.72
C PHE A 72 10.45 -13.36 -1.91
N ALA A 73 11.41 -12.51 -2.25
CA ALA A 73 12.43 -12.79 -3.26
C ALA A 73 13.77 -13.01 -2.55
N VAL A 74 14.39 -14.17 -2.78
CA VAL A 74 15.67 -14.53 -2.17
C VAL A 74 16.77 -14.45 -3.22
N ASP A 75 17.76 -13.60 -2.97
CA ASP A 75 18.96 -13.47 -3.79
C ASP A 75 20.19 -13.86 -2.94
N PRO A 76 20.88 -14.98 -3.25
CA PRO A 76 22.01 -15.43 -2.46
C PRO A 76 23.23 -14.50 -2.63
N ILE A 77 23.84 -14.09 -1.52
CA ILE A 77 25.04 -13.23 -1.49
C ILE A 77 26.22 -13.88 -2.25
N SER A 78 26.29 -15.22 -2.25
CA SER A 78 27.28 -15.99 -2.97
C SER A 78 26.74 -17.38 -3.32
N GLY A 79 27.24 -17.97 -4.40
CA GLY A 79 26.81 -19.29 -4.88
C GLY A 79 25.66 -19.23 -5.87
N LYS A 80 24.96 -20.36 -6.03
CA LYS A 80 23.82 -20.49 -6.94
C LYS A 80 22.51 -20.50 -6.15
N ALA A 81 21.44 -19.98 -6.75
CA ALA A 81 20.10 -19.99 -6.13
C ALA A 81 19.56 -21.41 -5.84
N ASN A 82 20.07 -22.44 -6.52
CA ASN A 82 19.71 -23.84 -6.29
C ASN A 82 20.71 -24.60 -5.40
N ALA A 83 21.60 -23.90 -4.71
CA ALA A 83 22.50 -24.54 -3.76
C ALA A 83 21.70 -25.10 -2.56
N PRO A 84 22.09 -26.25 -1.98
CA PRO A 84 21.37 -26.87 -0.87
C PRO A 84 21.11 -25.94 0.30
N GLU A 85 22.07 -25.06 0.61
CA GLU A 85 21.96 -24.10 1.72
C GLU A 85 20.89 -23.03 1.47
N VAL A 86 20.74 -22.60 0.20
CA VAL A 86 19.70 -21.62 -0.19
C VAL A 86 18.33 -22.27 -0.14
N LEU A 87 18.22 -23.53 -0.60
CA LEU A 87 16.96 -24.28 -0.55
C LEU A 87 16.51 -24.55 0.89
N ALA A 88 17.44 -24.89 1.79
CA ALA A 88 17.15 -25.04 3.21
C ALA A 88 16.65 -23.73 3.85
N ALA A 89 17.23 -22.59 3.46
CA ALA A 89 16.75 -21.28 3.94
C ALA A 89 15.34 -20.94 3.41
N VAL A 90 15.01 -21.36 2.18
CA VAL A 90 13.65 -21.21 1.63
C VAL A 90 12.64 -22.09 2.37
N GLU A 91 13.03 -23.31 2.74
CA GLU A 91 12.22 -24.21 3.56
C GLU A 91 11.93 -23.59 4.93
N GLU A 92 12.96 -23.10 5.62
CA GLU A 92 12.80 -22.41 6.91
C GLU A 92 11.92 -21.15 6.78
N LEU A 93 12.12 -20.34 5.73
CA LEU A 93 11.29 -19.17 5.46
C LEU A 93 9.82 -19.56 5.24
N THR A 94 9.56 -20.70 4.61
CA THR A 94 8.22 -21.23 4.39
C THR A 94 7.54 -21.57 5.71
N ASP A 95 8.24 -22.24 6.62
CA ASP A 95 7.73 -22.58 7.96
C ASP A 95 7.41 -21.33 8.80
N ILE A 96 8.27 -20.31 8.70
CA ILE A 96 8.04 -19.02 9.36
C ILE A 96 6.84 -18.30 8.72
N ALA A 97 6.71 -18.33 7.40
CA ALA A 97 5.63 -17.66 6.68
C ALA A 97 4.24 -18.23 7.04
N TRP A 98 4.15 -19.51 7.41
CA TRP A 98 2.91 -20.10 7.95
C TRP A 98 2.45 -19.47 9.27
N GLN A 99 3.37 -18.87 10.03
CA GLN A 99 3.05 -18.19 11.29
C GLN A 99 2.58 -16.74 11.08
N LEU A 100 2.59 -16.24 9.84
CA LEU A 100 2.10 -14.90 9.55
C LEU A 100 0.59 -14.82 9.82
N PRO A 101 0.11 -13.77 10.52
CA PRO A 101 -1.30 -13.57 10.79
C PRO A 101 -2.12 -13.57 9.50
N PHE A 102 -3.29 -14.24 9.53
CA PHE A 102 -4.23 -14.33 8.42
C PHE A 102 -3.70 -15.06 7.17
N SER A 103 -2.54 -15.72 7.26
CA SER A 103 -2.07 -16.62 6.20
C SER A 103 -3.03 -17.80 6.06
N ILE A 104 -3.57 -17.98 4.86
CA ILE A 104 -4.43 -19.13 4.51
C ILE A 104 -3.70 -20.14 3.63
N ARG A 105 -2.58 -19.73 3.03
CA ARG A 105 -1.76 -20.51 2.11
C ARG A 105 -0.38 -19.89 2.02
N VAL A 106 0.65 -20.72 2.03
CA VAL A 106 2.03 -20.34 1.73
C VAL A 106 2.50 -21.24 0.60
N ASP A 107 2.92 -20.66 -0.52
CA ASP A 107 3.54 -21.41 -1.61
C ASP A 107 5.03 -21.09 -1.68
N SER A 108 5.85 -22.11 -1.90
CA SER A 108 7.29 -21.95 -2.10
C SER A 108 7.84 -23.06 -2.98
N LEU A 109 9.13 -23.00 -3.28
CA LEU A 109 9.80 -24.09 -4.00
C LEU A 109 9.75 -25.41 -3.21
N SER A 110 9.76 -25.35 -1.87
CA SER A 110 9.68 -26.51 -0.99
C SER A 110 8.24 -26.89 -0.61
N ASN A 111 7.27 -25.99 -0.75
CA ASN A 111 5.87 -26.22 -0.41
C ASN A 111 4.96 -25.91 -1.61
N HIS A 112 4.73 -26.94 -2.42
CA HIS A 112 3.89 -26.89 -3.61
C HIS A 112 3.16 -28.22 -3.78
N GLN A 113 2.02 -28.20 -4.48
CA GLN A 113 1.28 -29.42 -4.76
C GLN A 113 2.11 -30.38 -5.63
N HIS A 114 2.44 -31.53 -5.07
CA HIS A 114 3.05 -32.64 -5.78
C HIS A 114 1.97 -33.43 -6.51
N THR A 115 1.82 -33.15 -7.81
CA THR A 115 0.85 -33.84 -8.66
C THR A 115 1.55 -34.80 -9.62
N GLU A 116 1.19 -36.08 -9.55
CA GLU A 116 1.68 -37.13 -10.45
C GLU A 116 0.50 -37.83 -11.15
N VAL A 117 0.75 -38.36 -12.35
CA VAL A 117 -0.24 -39.11 -13.14
C VAL A 117 0.20 -40.57 -13.20
N GLU A 118 -0.66 -41.49 -12.77
CA GLU A 118 -0.45 -42.93 -12.87
C GLU A 118 -1.56 -43.55 -13.73
N GLY A 119 -1.26 -43.82 -15.01
CA GLY A 119 -2.26 -44.29 -15.97
C GLY A 119 -3.32 -43.22 -16.25
N ASP A 120 -4.56 -43.51 -15.88
CA ASP A 120 -5.71 -42.58 -16.00
C ASP A 120 -6.00 -41.82 -14.68
N ASP A 121 -5.25 -42.10 -13.61
CA ASP A 121 -5.44 -41.50 -12.30
C ASP A 121 -4.50 -40.29 -12.08
N LEU A 122 -5.04 -39.23 -11.47
CA LEU A 122 -4.29 -38.04 -11.03
C LEU A 122 -4.13 -38.10 -9.51
N ILE A 123 -2.90 -38.23 -9.04
CA ILE A 123 -2.56 -38.26 -7.61
C ILE A 123 -2.04 -36.89 -7.22
N VAL A 124 -2.70 -36.25 -6.24
CA VAL A 124 -2.30 -34.94 -5.70
C VAL A 124 -1.92 -35.11 -4.23
N ARG A 125 -0.69 -34.74 -3.88
CA ARG A 125 -0.13 -34.72 -2.52
C ARG A 125 0.34 -33.29 -2.18
N ASP A 126 0.30 -32.91 -0.91
CA ASP A 126 1.01 -31.72 -0.41
C ASP A 126 2.49 -32.08 -0.19
#